data_AF-A0A9W2ULZ4-F1
#
_entry.id   AF-A0A9W2ULZ4-F1
#
_cell.length_a   1.000
_cell.length_b   1.000
_cell.length_c   1.000
_cell.angle_alpha   90.00
_cell.angle_beta   90.00
_cell.angle_gamma   90.00
#
_symmetry.space_group_name_H-M   'P 1'
#
loop_
_entity.id
_entity.type
_entity.pdbx_description
1 polymer ?
#
loop_
_entity_poly.entity_id
_entity_poly.type
_entity_poly.pdbx_seq_one_letter_code
_entity_poly.pdbx_strand_id
1 'polypeptide(L)'
;MWRKILQNCHDDAAKFVHLLMNPGCHYLVQEDFVPFLQDVVNTHPGLAFLKEASEFHSRYITTVIQRIFYTVNRSWSGRITCAELRRSTFLQNVALLEEEADINQLTEYFSYEHFYVIYCKFWELDTDHDLLIDSQDLARHNDHALSTKMIERIFSGAVTRYVSQPPLLGFSGDCGPCSEPCVPLSRSLPHVILSCVEPECSCHVRS
;
A
#
# COMPACT_ATOMS: atom_id res chain seq x y z
N MET A 1 8.78 6.62 -27.83
CA MET A 1 7.84 6.45 -26.71
C MET A 1 6.92 7.67 -26.58
N TRP A 2 7.44 8.85 -26.26
CA TRP A 2 6.67 10.09 -26.07
C TRP A 2 5.73 10.50 -27.21
N ARG A 3 6.14 10.38 -28.48
CA ARG A 3 5.27 10.69 -29.64
C ARG A 3 3.99 9.84 -29.71
N LYS A 4 4.04 8.56 -29.31
CA LYS A 4 2.85 7.68 -29.28
C LYS A 4 1.94 7.99 -28.09
N ILE A 5 2.52 8.34 -26.94
CA ILE A 5 1.76 8.75 -25.75
C ILE A 5 1.01 10.05 -26.03
N LEU A 6 1.68 11.06 -26.59
CA LEU A 6 1.04 12.34 -26.94
C LEU A 6 -0.05 12.22 -28.02
N GLN A 7 0.00 11.18 -28.86
CA GLN A 7 -1.02 10.91 -29.87
C GLN A 7 -2.22 10.11 -29.34
N ASN A 8 -2.02 9.24 -28.34
CA ASN A 8 -3.04 8.30 -27.86
C ASN A 8 -3.60 8.63 -26.47
N CYS A 9 -2.95 9.54 -25.72
CA CYS A 9 -3.33 9.92 -24.35
C CYS A 9 -3.63 11.42 -24.28
N HIS A 10 -4.90 11.75 -24.04
CA HIS A 10 -5.36 13.15 -24.08
C HIS A 10 -5.49 13.80 -22.69
N ASP A 11 -5.27 13.05 -21.61
CA ASP A 11 -5.27 13.54 -20.23
C ASP A 11 -4.14 12.92 -19.41
N ASP A 12 -3.87 13.50 -18.23
CA ASP A 12 -2.74 13.09 -17.39
C ASP A 12 -2.94 11.69 -16.80
N ALA A 13 -4.19 11.29 -16.54
CA ALA A 13 -4.52 9.93 -16.14
C ALA A 13 -4.15 8.90 -17.21
N ALA A 14 -4.49 9.13 -18.48
CA ALA A 14 -4.11 8.23 -19.56
C ALA A 14 -2.59 8.20 -19.77
N LYS A 15 -1.92 9.36 -19.71
CA LYS A 15 -0.46 9.45 -19.82
C LYS A 15 0.22 8.65 -18.70
N PHE A 16 -0.22 8.83 -17.46
CA PHE A 16 0.33 8.13 -16.30
C PHE A 16 0.16 6.62 -16.41
N VAL A 17 -1.05 6.15 -16.73
CA VAL A 17 -1.31 4.72 -16.94
C VAL A 17 -0.46 4.17 -18.08
N HIS A 18 -0.37 4.86 -19.22
CA HIS A 18 0.45 4.39 -20.34
C HIS A 18 1.96 4.40 -20.09
N LEU A 19 2.43 5.18 -19.11
CA LEU A 19 3.84 5.23 -18.74
C LEU A 19 4.23 4.05 -17.84
N LEU A 20 3.34 3.65 -16.93
CA LEU A 20 3.61 2.59 -15.95
C LEU A 20 3.11 1.19 -16.39
N MET A 21 2.10 1.11 -17.26
CA MET A 21 1.46 -0.17 -17.58
C MET A 21 2.39 -1.12 -18.35
N ASN A 22 2.22 -2.41 -18.07
CA ASN A 22 2.79 -3.46 -18.90
C ASN A 22 2.22 -3.44 -20.34
N PRO A 23 3.03 -3.77 -21.37
CA PRO A 23 2.59 -3.75 -22.77
C PRO A 23 1.34 -4.61 -23.00
N GLY A 24 0.32 -4.03 -23.65
CA GLY A 24 -0.94 -4.71 -23.96
C GLY A 24 -1.98 -4.67 -22.82
N CYS A 25 -1.63 -4.13 -21.66
CA CYS A 25 -2.60 -3.81 -20.61
C CYS A 25 -3.16 -2.39 -20.78
N HIS A 26 -4.30 -2.11 -20.14
CA HIS A 26 -4.93 -0.77 -20.07
C HIS A 26 -5.27 -0.39 -18.62
N TYR A 27 -4.52 -0.96 -17.68
CA TYR A 27 -4.70 -0.82 -16.24
C TYR A 27 -3.35 -0.97 -15.54
N LEU A 28 -3.27 -0.51 -14.29
CA LEU A 28 -2.10 -0.66 -13.44
C LEU A 28 -2.35 -1.73 -12.36
N VAL A 29 -1.38 -2.61 -12.16
CA VAL A 29 -1.30 -3.53 -11.02
C VAL A 29 -0.32 -2.98 -9.98
N GLN A 30 -0.27 -3.60 -8.79
CA GLN A 30 0.56 -3.11 -7.67
C GLN A 30 2.04 -2.98 -8.05
N GLU A 31 2.59 -3.98 -8.74
CA GLU A 31 3.99 -4.01 -9.18
C GLU A 31 4.36 -2.85 -10.12
N ASP A 32 3.41 -2.36 -10.92
CA ASP A 32 3.64 -1.27 -11.87
C ASP A 32 4.00 0.06 -11.16
N PHE A 33 3.62 0.21 -9.88
CA PHE A 33 3.92 1.40 -9.07
C PHE A 33 5.31 1.37 -8.41
N VAL A 34 5.96 0.20 -8.36
CA VAL A 34 7.26 0.05 -7.68
C VAL A 34 8.33 0.97 -8.27
N PRO A 35 8.54 1.04 -9.60
CA PRO A 35 9.55 1.92 -10.17
C PRO A 35 9.30 3.41 -9.88
N PHE A 36 8.04 3.84 -9.87
CA PHE A 36 7.66 5.21 -9.55
C PHE A 36 7.97 5.55 -8.08
N LEU A 37 7.53 4.71 -7.14
CA LEU A 37 7.77 4.95 -5.72
C LEU A 37 9.24 4.82 -5.33
N GLN A 38 9.98 3.94 -6.02
CA GLN A 38 11.42 3.82 -5.88
C GLN A 38 12.12 5.14 -6.20
N ASP A 39 11.70 5.83 -7.25
CA ASP A 39 12.22 7.15 -7.61
C ASP A 39 11.85 8.22 -6.58
N VAL A 40 10.60 8.20 -6.08
CA VAL A 40 10.15 9.12 -5.02
C VAL A 40 11.01 8.97 -3.76
N VAL A 41 11.26 7.74 -3.28
CA VAL A 41 12.15 7.51 -2.12
C VAL A 41 13.58 7.99 -2.42
N ASN A 42 14.05 7.79 -3.65
CA ASN A 42 15.41 8.14 -4.05
C ASN A 42 15.64 9.64 -4.30
N THR A 43 14.59 10.44 -4.46
CA THR A 43 14.72 11.85 -4.85
C THR A 43 14.15 12.81 -3.80
N HIS A 44 13.07 12.44 -3.12
CA HIS A 44 12.36 13.33 -2.21
C HIS A 44 13.18 13.65 -0.95
N PRO A 45 13.35 14.92 -0.57
CA PRO A 45 14.17 15.31 0.58
C PRO A 45 13.63 14.76 1.90
N GLY A 46 12.30 14.77 2.09
CA GLY A 46 11.63 14.19 3.26
C GLY A 46 11.76 12.67 3.41
N LEU A 47 12.35 11.96 2.43
CA LEU A 47 12.62 10.51 2.50
C LEU A 47 14.12 10.19 2.41
N ALA A 48 15.00 11.20 2.47
CA ALA A 48 16.44 11.01 2.30
C ALA A 48 17.05 10.00 3.29
N PHE A 49 16.55 9.99 4.53
CA PHE A 49 16.98 9.04 5.57
C PHE A 49 16.59 7.59 5.27
N LEU A 50 15.55 7.36 4.47
CA LEU A 50 15.04 6.02 4.16
C LEU A 50 15.91 5.30 3.11
N LYS A 51 16.73 6.04 2.36
CA LYS A 51 17.59 5.48 1.29
C LYS A 51 18.63 4.49 1.82
N GLU A 52 19.15 4.74 3.02
CA GLU A 52 20.19 3.92 3.63
C GLU A 52 19.62 2.68 4.35
N ALA A 53 18.31 2.63 4.57
CA ALA A 53 17.62 1.57 5.30
C ALA A 53 16.80 0.68 4.35
N SER A 54 17.46 -0.28 3.68
CA SER A 54 16.86 -1.14 2.66
C SER A 54 15.63 -1.93 3.14
N GLU A 55 15.60 -2.31 4.41
CA GLU A 55 14.50 -3.06 5.01
C GLU A 55 13.22 -2.20 5.13
N PHE A 56 13.36 -0.96 5.62
CA PHE A 56 12.24 -0.02 5.73
C PHE A 56 11.81 0.52 4.36
N HIS A 57 12.72 0.55 3.40
CA HIS A 57 12.47 0.98 2.03
C HIS A 57 11.35 0.16 1.37
N SER A 58 11.51 -1.16 1.33
CA SER A 58 10.53 -2.08 0.70
C SER A 58 9.18 -2.04 1.41
N ARG A 59 9.19 -1.90 2.74
CA ARG A 59 7.97 -1.81 3.56
C ARG A 59 7.21 -0.51 3.33
N TYR A 60 7.91 0.62 3.22
CA TYR A 60 7.31 1.90 2.89
C TYR A 60 6.66 1.87 1.49
N ILE A 61 7.40 1.41 0.47
CA ILE A 61 6.86 1.28 -0.90
C ILE A 61 5.60 0.42 -0.89
N THR A 62 5.66 -0.76 -0.26
CA THR A 62 4.51 -1.65 -0.15
C THR A 62 3.33 -0.92 0.49
N THR A 63 3.56 -0.23 1.60
CA THR A 63 2.48 0.48 2.33
C THR A 63 1.84 1.56 1.47
N VAL A 64 2.63 2.38 0.79
CA VAL A 64 2.12 3.44 -0.10
C VAL A 64 1.31 2.84 -1.26
N ILE A 65 1.78 1.75 -1.88
CA ILE A 65 1.01 1.03 -2.93
C ILE A 65 -0.35 0.59 -2.39
N GLN A 66 -0.38 0.03 -1.19
CA GLN A 66 -1.64 -0.41 -0.62
C GLN A 66 -2.59 0.75 -0.33
N ARG A 67 -2.09 1.89 0.14
CA ARG A 67 -2.88 3.11 0.34
C ARG A 67 -3.42 3.67 -0.99
N ILE A 68 -2.62 3.62 -2.06
CA ILE A 68 -3.07 3.98 -3.41
C ILE A 68 -4.22 3.07 -3.84
N PHE A 69 -4.09 1.75 -3.71
CA PHE A 69 -5.15 0.81 -4.09
C PHE A 69 -6.39 0.93 -3.20
N TYR A 70 -6.22 1.24 -1.92
CA TYR A 70 -7.32 1.49 -0.97
C TYR A 70 -8.22 2.63 -1.43
N THR A 71 -7.61 3.75 -1.78
CA THR A 71 -8.33 4.98 -2.12
C THR A 71 -8.78 4.97 -3.60
N VAL A 72 -7.91 4.52 -4.51
CA VAL A 72 -8.13 4.65 -5.97
C VAL A 72 -8.90 3.45 -6.54
N ASN A 73 -8.58 2.20 -6.17
CA ASN A 73 -9.19 1.02 -6.77
C ASN A 73 -10.55 0.68 -6.13
N ARG A 74 -11.52 1.57 -6.30
CA ARG A 74 -12.89 1.44 -5.75
C ARG A 74 -13.65 0.23 -6.27
N SER A 75 -13.23 -0.35 -7.40
CA SER A 75 -13.85 -1.57 -7.93
C SER A 75 -13.34 -2.85 -7.26
N TRP A 76 -12.34 -2.75 -6.36
CA TRP A 76 -11.66 -3.87 -5.70
C TRP A 76 -11.04 -4.89 -6.66
N SER A 77 -10.91 -4.56 -7.95
CA SER A 77 -10.48 -5.47 -9.02
C SER A 77 -9.01 -5.86 -8.89
N GLY A 78 -8.20 -5.02 -8.25
CA GLY A 78 -6.74 -5.08 -8.28
C GLY A 78 -6.11 -4.48 -9.52
N ARG A 79 -6.90 -3.76 -10.31
CA ARG A 79 -6.49 -3.17 -11.58
C ARG A 79 -7.01 -1.75 -11.61
N ILE A 80 -6.12 -0.79 -11.41
CA ILE A 80 -6.46 0.64 -11.46
C ILE A 80 -6.61 1.04 -12.93
N THR A 81 -7.79 1.51 -13.28
CA THR A 81 -8.08 2.02 -14.64
C THR A 81 -7.88 3.53 -14.72
N CYS A 82 -7.71 4.07 -15.93
CA CYS A 82 -7.67 5.53 -16.14
C CYS A 82 -8.90 6.25 -15.55
N ALA A 83 -10.07 5.60 -15.56
CA ALA A 83 -11.31 6.18 -15.05
C ALA A 83 -11.38 6.22 -13.52
N GLU A 84 -10.72 5.28 -12.84
CA GLU A 84 -10.56 5.31 -11.37
C GLU A 84 -9.51 6.37 -10.99
N LEU A 85 -8.39 6.41 -11.71
CA LEU A 85 -7.32 7.38 -11.47
C LEU A 85 -7.79 8.83 -11.68
N ARG A 86 -8.64 9.06 -12.69
CA ARG A 86 -9.22 10.40 -12.95
C ARG A 86 -10.17 10.86 -11.85
N ARG A 87 -10.77 9.93 -11.13
CA ARG A 87 -11.72 10.23 -10.04
C ARG A 87 -11.05 10.35 -8.68
N SER A 88 -9.76 10.03 -8.58
CA SER A 88 -9.01 10.17 -7.34
C SER A 88 -8.18 11.45 -7.32
N THR A 89 -7.67 11.76 -6.13
CA THR A 89 -6.75 12.87 -5.85
C THR A 89 -5.28 12.46 -6.06
N PHE A 90 -5.02 11.24 -6.55
CA PHE A 90 -3.66 10.70 -6.59
C PHE A 90 -2.70 11.56 -7.43
N LEU A 91 -3.09 11.92 -8.66
CA LEU A 91 -2.21 12.73 -9.52
C LEU A 91 -1.97 14.15 -8.98
N GLN A 92 -2.93 14.69 -8.21
CA GLN A 92 -2.75 15.97 -7.53
C GLN A 92 -1.68 15.83 -6.43
N ASN A 93 -1.73 14.74 -5.65
CA ASN A 93 -0.71 14.46 -4.64
C ASN A 93 0.66 14.15 -5.28
N VAL A 94 0.71 13.53 -6.46
CA VAL A 94 1.96 13.33 -7.21
C VAL A 94 2.58 14.66 -7.62
N ALA A 95 1.76 15.63 -8.07
CA ALA A 95 2.27 16.96 -8.37
C ALA A 95 2.80 17.66 -7.10
N LEU A 96 2.10 17.54 -5.97
CA LEU A 96 2.55 18.15 -4.71
C LEU A 96 3.88 17.58 -4.15
N LEU A 97 4.33 16.39 -4.58
CA LEU A 97 5.62 15.84 -4.18
C LEU A 97 6.81 16.73 -4.58
N GLU A 98 6.69 17.55 -5.61
CA GLU A 98 7.76 18.46 -6.01
C GLU A 98 7.72 19.80 -5.24
N GLU A 99 6.55 20.17 -4.72
CA GLU A 99 6.30 21.44 -4.02
C GLU A 99 6.52 21.32 -2.50
N GLU A 100 6.08 20.20 -1.92
CA GLU A 100 6.08 19.97 -0.46
C GLU A 100 7.32 19.21 0.01
N ALA A 101 8.26 19.90 0.63
CA ALA A 101 9.49 19.27 1.14
C ALA A 101 9.24 18.31 2.33
N ASP A 102 8.18 18.56 3.11
CA ASP A 102 7.76 17.69 4.21
C ASP A 102 6.76 16.65 3.71
N ILE A 103 7.25 15.41 3.55
CA ILE A 103 6.44 14.28 3.05
C ILE A 103 5.24 13.98 3.94
N ASN A 104 5.28 14.37 5.22
CA ASN A 104 4.20 14.10 6.17
C ASN A 104 2.96 14.97 5.94
N GLN A 105 3.10 16.11 5.25
CA GLN A 105 1.95 16.92 4.83
C GLN A 105 1.10 16.21 3.76
N LEU A 106 1.69 15.29 2.99
CA LEU A 106 1.01 14.46 2.00
C LEU A 106 0.32 13.27 2.66
N THR A 107 -0.65 13.60 3.51
CA THR A 107 -1.34 12.67 4.41
C THR A 107 -2.16 11.61 3.69
N GLU A 108 -2.55 11.77 2.42
CA GLU A 108 -3.42 10.81 1.73
C GLU A 108 -2.70 9.52 1.29
N TYR A 109 -1.46 9.62 0.82
CA TYR A 109 -0.74 8.48 0.25
C TYR A 109 0.69 8.34 0.79
N PHE A 110 1.45 9.43 0.81
CA PHE A 110 2.91 9.40 0.93
C PHE A 110 3.46 9.65 2.34
N SER A 111 2.63 10.12 3.28
CA SER A 111 3.07 10.40 4.66
C SER A 111 3.86 9.24 5.28
N TYR A 112 5.07 9.55 5.70
CA TYR A 112 5.96 8.61 6.37
C TYR A 112 5.48 8.33 7.79
N GLU A 113 4.94 9.33 8.49
CA GLU A 113 4.32 9.14 9.81
C GLU A 113 3.21 8.09 9.79
N HIS A 114 2.31 8.14 8.78
CA HIS A 114 1.28 7.13 8.63
C HIS A 114 1.86 5.74 8.39
N PHE A 115 2.90 5.63 7.54
CA PHE A 115 3.62 4.37 7.37
C PHE A 115 4.19 3.87 8.70
N TYR A 116 4.85 4.74 9.46
CA TYR A 116 5.52 4.36 10.70
C TYR A 116 4.53 3.85 11.75
N VAL A 117 3.37 4.49 11.91
CA VAL A 117 2.31 4.01 12.82
C VAL A 117 1.81 2.63 12.41
N ILE A 118 1.53 2.42 11.12
CA ILE A 118 1.10 1.11 10.59
C ILE A 118 2.17 0.05 10.85
N TYR A 119 3.43 0.38 10.59
CA TYR A 119 4.55 -0.53 10.78
C TYR A 119 4.77 -0.88 12.26
N CYS A 120 4.73 0.10 13.17
CA CYS A 120 4.82 -0.16 14.61
C CYS A 120 3.70 -1.10 15.09
N LYS A 121 2.46 -0.89 14.63
CA LYS A 121 1.34 -1.77 14.98
C LYS A 121 1.50 -3.18 14.41
N PHE A 122 2.04 -3.30 13.21
CA PHE A 122 2.38 -4.61 12.66
C PHE A 122 3.44 -5.31 13.50
N TRP A 123 4.53 -4.61 13.80
CA TRP A 123 5.67 -5.12 14.55
C TRP A 123 5.31 -5.49 16.01
N GLU A 124 4.36 -4.77 16.63
CA GLU A 124 3.82 -5.13 17.94
C GLU A 124 3.06 -6.47 17.95
N LEU A 125 2.48 -6.86 16.81
CA LEU A 125 1.67 -8.08 16.68
C LEU A 125 2.51 -9.28 16.20
N ASP A 126 3.44 -9.05 15.28
CA ASP A 126 4.38 -10.05 14.72
C ASP A 126 5.54 -10.31 15.70
N THR A 127 5.28 -11.15 16.71
CA THR A 127 6.27 -11.43 17.76
C THR A 127 7.43 -12.31 17.30
N ASP A 128 7.21 -13.17 16.31
CA ASP A 128 8.17 -14.10 15.74
C ASP A 128 8.94 -13.54 14.54
N HIS A 129 8.61 -12.31 14.12
CA HIS A 129 9.29 -11.54 13.08
C HIS A 129 9.33 -12.29 11.74
N ASP A 130 8.32 -13.12 11.48
CA ASP A 130 8.18 -13.86 10.23
C ASP A 130 7.51 -13.01 9.14
N LEU A 131 7.23 -11.74 9.47
CA LEU A 131 6.51 -10.78 8.66
C LEU A 131 5.10 -11.23 8.36
N LEU A 132 4.49 -12.10 9.17
CA LEU A 132 3.14 -12.60 9.04
C LEU A 132 2.36 -12.37 10.35
N ILE A 133 1.05 -12.20 10.24
CA ILE A 133 0.13 -12.08 11.38
C ILE A 133 -0.93 -13.16 11.23
N ASP A 134 -1.04 -13.99 12.26
CA ASP A 134 -2.08 -15.01 12.35
C ASP A 134 -3.34 -14.51 13.08
N SER A 135 -4.34 -15.38 13.21
CA SER A 135 -5.60 -15.03 13.90
C SER A 135 -5.43 -14.76 15.41
N GLN A 136 -4.43 -15.36 16.05
CA GLN A 136 -4.14 -15.19 17.47
C GLN A 136 -3.40 -13.87 17.71
N ASP A 137 -2.47 -13.51 16.83
CA ASP A 137 -1.76 -12.24 16.86
C ASP A 137 -2.76 -11.10 16.64
N LEU A 138 -3.62 -11.20 15.62
CA LEU A 138 -4.67 -10.19 15.39
C LEU A 138 -5.65 -10.09 16.56
N ALA A 139 -5.90 -11.18 17.29
CA ALA A 139 -6.76 -11.14 18.47
C ALA A 139 -6.19 -10.27 19.59
N ARG A 140 -4.86 -10.14 19.71
CA ARG A 140 -4.21 -9.29 20.72
C ARG A 140 -4.29 -7.80 20.39
N HIS A 141 -4.71 -7.44 19.17
CA HIS A 141 -4.81 -6.05 18.75
C HIS A 141 -5.84 -5.27 19.59
N ASN A 142 -5.42 -4.10 20.08
CA ASN A 142 -6.24 -3.12 20.80
C ASN A 142 -7.06 -3.75 21.96
N ASP A 143 -6.39 -4.47 22.86
CA ASP A 143 -6.98 -5.14 24.03
C ASP A 143 -8.16 -6.07 23.70
N HIS A 144 -8.06 -6.85 22.62
CA HIS A 144 -9.13 -7.72 22.13
C HIS A 144 -10.41 -6.97 21.69
N ALA A 145 -10.29 -5.74 21.18
CA ALA A 145 -11.43 -4.96 20.68
C ALA A 145 -12.19 -5.67 19.54
N LEU A 146 -11.50 -6.50 18.75
CA LEU A 146 -12.11 -7.28 17.66
C LEU A 146 -12.62 -8.63 18.18
N SER A 147 -13.91 -8.90 17.95
CA SER A 147 -14.48 -10.22 18.27
C SER A 147 -13.81 -11.34 17.45
N THR A 148 -13.62 -12.50 18.05
CA THR A 148 -13.06 -13.69 17.39
C THR A 148 -13.80 -14.07 16.11
N LYS A 149 -15.13 -13.91 16.08
CA LYS A 149 -15.94 -14.14 14.87
C LYS A 149 -15.61 -13.17 13.73
N MET A 150 -15.26 -11.92 14.04
CA MET A 150 -14.84 -10.96 13.02
C MET A 150 -13.45 -11.32 12.50
N ILE A 151 -12.55 -11.74 13.39
CA ILE A 151 -11.21 -12.22 13.03
C ILE A 151 -11.32 -13.41 12.08
N GLU A 152 -12.10 -14.44 12.42
CA GLU A 152 -12.38 -15.58 11.54
C GLU A 152 -12.91 -15.13 10.16
N ARG A 153 -13.76 -14.10 10.11
CA ARG A 153 -14.26 -13.56 8.85
C ARG A 153 -13.16 -12.89 8.01
N ILE A 154 -12.21 -12.21 8.62
CA ILE A 154 -11.04 -11.64 7.93
C ILE A 154 -10.22 -12.76 7.28
N PHE A 155 -9.97 -13.84 8.03
CA PHE A 155 -9.23 -15.01 7.55
C PHE A 155 -10.06 -16.00 6.69
N SER A 156 -11.34 -15.72 6.44
CA SER A 156 -12.23 -16.67 5.71
C SER A 156 -12.10 -16.64 4.19
N GLY A 157 -11.26 -15.77 3.62
CA GLY A 157 -11.30 -15.48 2.18
C GLY A 157 -12.29 -14.39 1.79
N ALA A 158 -13.06 -13.84 2.74
CA ALA A 158 -14.00 -12.75 2.47
C ALA A 158 -13.30 -11.47 1.97
N VAL A 159 -12.05 -11.27 2.41
CA VAL A 159 -11.23 -10.09 2.08
C VAL A 159 -9.88 -10.46 1.44
N THR A 160 -9.54 -11.75 1.35
CA THR A 160 -8.31 -12.25 0.71
C THR A 160 -8.62 -12.93 -0.63
N ARG A 161 -7.72 -12.83 -1.62
CA ARG A 161 -7.95 -13.29 -3.00
C ARG A 161 -7.37 -14.68 -3.36
N TYR A 162 -6.85 -15.44 -2.39
CA TYR A 162 -6.29 -16.77 -2.62
C TYR A 162 -6.85 -17.77 -1.61
N VAL A 163 -7.31 -18.94 -2.11
CA VAL A 163 -8.20 -19.89 -1.40
C VAL A 163 -7.48 -21.16 -0.95
N SER A 164 -6.15 -21.25 -1.05
CA SER A 164 -5.49 -22.58 -0.97
C SER A 164 -4.80 -22.97 0.34
N GLN A 165 -4.58 -22.08 1.32
CA GLN A 165 -3.94 -22.40 2.61
C GLN A 165 -4.38 -21.42 3.72
N PRO A 166 -4.19 -21.73 5.03
CA PRO A 166 -4.58 -20.82 6.11
C PRO A 166 -3.99 -19.42 5.84
N PRO A 167 -4.82 -18.38 5.74
CA PRO A 167 -4.33 -17.07 5.33
C PRO A 167 -3.46 -16.51 6.44
N LEU A 168 -2.25 -16.11 6.07
CA LEU A 168 -1.34 -15.33 6.89
C LEU A 168 -1.22 -13.93 6.28
N LEU A 169 -1.11 -12.91 7.12
CA LEU A 169 -1.13 -11.50 6.69
C LEU A 169 0.28 -10.88 6.83
N GLY A 170 0.96 -10.49 5.74
CA GLY A 170 2.39 -10.13 5.89
C GLY A 170 3.09 -9.32 4.81
N PHE A 171 4.20 -8.62 5.09
CA PHE A 171 4.83 -7.68 4.13
C PHE A 171 5.30 -8.38 2.85
N SER A 172 4.89 -7.87 1.68
CA SER A 172 5.21 -8.49 0.39
C SER A 172 6.66 -8.17 -0.01
N GLY A 173 7.54 -9.17 -0.10
CA GLY A 173 8.85 -8.97 -0.72
C GLY A 173 10.02 -9.87 -0.29
N ASP A 174 10.00 -10.47 0.91
CA ASP A 174 11.19 -11.17 1.46
C ASP A 174 11.04 -12.70 1.50
N CYS A 175 10.50 -13.29 0.45
CA CYS A 175 10.46 -14.75 0.30
C CYS A 175 11.74 -15.22 -0.39
N GLY A 176 12.68 -15.75 0.40
CA GLY A 176 13.83 -16.51 -0.11
C GLY A 176 13.39 -17.74 -0.93
N PRO A 177 14.32 -18.47 -1.56
CA PRO A 177 14.05 -19.51 -2.57
C PRO A 177 13.51 -20.83 -1.99
N CYS A 178 12.75 -20.76 -0.90
CA CYS A 178 12.05 -21.91 -0.34
C CYS A 178 10.65 -21.98 -0.97
N SER A 179 10.32 -23.19 -1.41
CA SER A 179 9.19 -23.60 -2.23
C SER A 179 7.80 -23.49 -1.56
N GLU A 180 7.48 -22.36 -0.94
CA GLU A 180 6.16 -22.07 -0.36
C GLU A 180 5.62 -20.73 -0.88
N PRO A 181 4.38 -20.69 -1.43
CA PRO A 181 3.78 -19.43 -1.87
C PRO A 181 3.30 -18.65 -0.65
N CYS A 182 4.18 -17.82 -0.07
CA CYS A 182 3.77 -16.79 0.88
C CYS A 182 2.77 -15.84 0.20
N VAL A 183 1.69 -15.53 0.91
CA VAL A 183 0.68 -14.58 0.43
C VAL A 183 1.25 -13.17 0.58
N PRO A 184 1.46 -12.40 -0.51
CA PRO A 184 1.81 -10.98 -0.47
C PRO A 184 0.92 -10.24 0.52
N LEU A 185 1.43 -9.20 1.19
CA LEU A 185 0.67 -8.29 2.08
C LEU A 185 -0.67 -8.00 1.45
N SER A 186 -1.62 -8.82 1.88
CA SER A 186 -2.84 -8.94 1.12
C SER A 186 -3.57 -7.63 1.32
N ARG A 187 -4.37 -7.29 0.32
CA ARG A 187 -5.25 -6.11 0.24
C ARG A 187 -6.04 -5.83 1.53
N SER A 188 -6.09 -6.75 2.48
CA SER A 188 -6.78 -6.64 3.76
C SER A 188 -5.93 -6.17 4.93
N LEU A 189 -4.60 -6.33 4.97
CA LEU A 189 -3.84 -5.90 6.16
C LEU A 189 -3.71 -4.38 6.26
N PRO A 190 -3.34 -3.66 5.19
CA PRO A 190 -3.48 -2.22 5.14
C PRO A 190 -4.95 -1.87 5.28
N HIS A 191 -5.91 -2.53 4.62
CA HIS A 191 -7.31 -2.12 4.76
C HIS A 191 -7.86 -2.28 6.19
N VAL A 192 -7.53 -3.35 6.91
CA VAL A 192 -7.97 -3.62 8.29
C VAL A 192 -7.16 -2.77 9.26
N ILE A 193 -5.82 -2.77 9.17
CA ILE A 193 -4.96 -1.90 10.00
C ILE A 193 -5.23 -0.43 9.69
N LEU A 194 -5.26 0.05 8.45
CA LEU A 194 -5.69 1.41 8.07
C LEU A 194 -7.12 1.68 8.57
N SER A 195 -8.10 0.78 8.41
CA SER A 195 -9.45 1.04 8.93
C SER A 195 -9.54 1.04 10.47
N CYS A 196 -8.63 0.34 11.15
CA CYS A 196 -8.51 0.32 12.61
C CYS A 196 -7.64 1.49 13.14
N VAL A 197 -6.70 2.01 12.34
CA VAL A 197 -5.70 3.05 12.70
C VAL A 197 -6.09 4.45 12.19
N GLU A 198 -6.80 4.59 11.07
CA GLU A 198 -7.33 5.86 10.56
C GLU A 198 -8.19 6.63 11.60
N PRO A 199 -9.02 5.99 12.44
CA PRO A 199 -9.74 6.68 13.51
C PRO A 199 -8.80 7.30 14.56
N GLU A 200 -7.62 6.71 14.78
CA GLU A 200 -6.62 7.18 15.74
C GLU A 200 -5.71 8.26 15.14
N CYS A 201 -5.30 8.12 13.87
CA CYS A 201 -4.53 9.15 13.16
C CYS A 201 -5.31 10.46 12.98
N SER A 202 -6.62 10.40 12.72
CA SER A 202 -7.45 11.61 12.61
C SER A 202 -7.61 12.37 13.94
N CYS A 203 -7.32 11.72 15.08
CA CYS A 203 -7.33 12.35 16.40
C CYS A 203 -6.00 13.04 16.75
N HIS A 204 -4.86 12.54 16.25
CA HIS A 204 -3.55 13.13 16.53
C HIS A 204 -3.19 14.31 15.60
N VAL A 205 -3.82 14.43 14.43
CA VAL A 205 -3.57 15.54 13.46
C VAL A 205 -4.38 16.81 13.80
N ARG A 206 -5.25 16.79 14.82
CA ARG A 206 -6.09 17.94 15.24
C ARG A 206 -5.72 18.58 16.58
N SER A 207 -4.52 18.34 17.10
CA SER A 207 -4.05 18.93 18.37
C SER A 207 -2.99 20.00 18.14
#